data_AF-A0A7C3X8U3-F1
#
_entry.id   AF-A0A7C3X8U3-F1
#
_cell.length_a   1.000
_cell.length_b   1.000
_cell.length_c   1.000
_cell.angle_alpha   90.00
_cell.angle_beta   90.00
_cell.angle_gamma   90.00
#
_symmetry.space_group_name_H-M   'P 1'
#
loop_
_entity.id
_entity.type
_entity.pdbx_description
1 polymer ?
#
loop_
_entity_poly.entity_id
_entity_poly.type
_entity_poly.pdbx_seq_one_letter_code
_entity_poly.pdbx_strand_id
1 'polypeptide(L)'
;DGVVRALEGEGLSCDPYALSGWAVACTGSEFCNWALTETKRLVCELVQHLEKIVTLDDTVRIHISGCPNGCGQHQIGDIGLQGRLITSNGAKVEAYDIWLGAQFGSNPRFARPTARKVPADQVKLCLERLLRYYTASKAPDDTFGEFVQRHTTEGLSAAMGVS
;
A
#
# COMPACT_ATOMS: atom_id res chain seq x y z
N ASP A 1 -24.34 18.94 4.20
CA ASP A 1 -24.84 18.01 5.24
C ASP A 1 -25.66 16.85 4.69
N GLY A 2 -26.74 17.07 3.94
CA GLY A 2 -27.56 15.96 3.39
C GLY A 2 -26.84 15.08 2.36
N VAL A 3 -26.03 15.68 1.47
CA VAL A 3 -25.27 14.95 0.44
C VAL A 3 -24.20 14.05 1.06
N VAL A 4 -23.45 14.56 2.04
CA VAL A 4 -22.40 13.80 2.75
C VAL A 4 -22.99 12.55 3.40
N ARG A 5 -24.10 12.70 4.14
CA ARG A 5 -24.77 11.56 4.77
C ARG A 5 -25.30 10.53 3.77
N ALA A 6 -25.76 10.97 2.60
CA ALA A 6 -26.23 10.07 1.55
C ALA A 6 -25.07 9.24 0.97
N LEU A 7 -23.91 9.87 0.71
CA LEU A 7 -22.71 9.16 0.24
C LEU A 7 -22.18 8.17 1.28
N GLU A 8 -22.09 8.59 2.54
CA GLU A 8 -21.65 7.72 3.64
C GLU A 8 -22.60 6.54 3.85
N GLY A 9 -23.91 6.73 3.66
CA GLY A 9 -24.91 5.66 3.70
C GLY A 9 -24.70 4.57 2.64
N GLU A 10 -24.09 4.91 1.51
CA GLU A 10 -23.71 3.98 0.44
C GLU A 10 -22.27 3.45 0.59
N GLY A 11 -21.59 3.75 1.70
CA GLY A 11 -20.21 3.35 1.94
C GLY A 11 -19.16 4.18 1.19
N LEU A 12 -19.53 5.34 0.65
CA LEU A 12 -18.63 6.27 -0.02
C LEU A 12 -18.15 7.34 0.98
N SER A 13 -17.00 7.08 1.59
CA SER A 13 -16.39 8.00 2.56
C SER A 13 -16.14 9.39 1.95
N CYS A 14 -16.46 10.44 2.70
CA CYS A 14 -16.13 11.82 2.38
C CYS A 14 -14.89 12.33 3.15
N ASP A 15 -14.24 11.47 3.94
CA ASP A 15 -13.01 11.81 4.65
C ASP A 15 -11.83 11.91 3.65
N PRO A 16 -11.17 13.08 3.54
CA PRO A 16 -10.06 13.28 2.60
C PRO A 16 -8.81 12.45 2.93
N TYR A 17 -8.69 11.90 4.14
CA TYR A 17 -7.55 11.09 4.58
C TYR A 17 -7.86 9.60 4.64
N ALA A 18 -9.09 9.19 4.31
CA ALA A 18 -9.45 7.78 4.26
C ALA A 18 -8.58 7.05 3.22
N LEU A 19 -7.92 5.98 3.67
CA LEU A 19 -7.08 5.13 2.80
C LEU A 19 -7.90 4.56 1.63
N SER A 20 -9.18 4.27 1.88
CA SER A 20 -10.16 3.84 0.87
C SER A 20 -10.29 4.81 -0.30
N GLY A 21 -10.23 6.12 -0.06
CA GLY A 21 -10.30 7.15 -1.10
C GLY A 21 -9.03 7.24 -1.97
N TRP A 22 -7.92 6.71 -1.47
CA TRP A 22 -6.59 6.80 -2.10
C TRP A 22 -6.03 5.43 -2.51
N ALA A 23 -6.87 4.40 -2.47
CA ALA A 23 -6.51 3.04 -2.85
C ALA A 23 -6.77 2.80 -4.34
N VAL A 24 -5.76 2.29 -5.05
CA VAL A 24 -5.86 1.90 -6.45
C VAL A 24 -5.45 0.44 -6.57
N ALA A 25 -6.26 -0.37 -7.26
CA ALA A 25 -5.94 -1.75 -7.57
C ALA A 25 -6.32 -2.08 -9.00
N CYS A 26 -5.47 -2.81 -9.71
CA CYS A 26 -5.80 -3.34 -11.03
C CYS A 26 -6.88 -4.45 -10.94
N THR A 27 -7.14 -5.11 -12.06
CA THR A 27 -8.10 -6.22 -12.13
C THR A 27 -7.70 -7.45 -11.31
N GLY A 28 -6.41 -7.78 -11.22
CA GLY A 28 -5.92 -8.93 -10.46
C GLY A 28 -6.21 -10.29 -11.13
N SER A 29 -5.77 -11.37 -10.48
CA SER A 29 -5.89 -12.76 -10.97
C SER A 29 -7.33 -13.25 -11.11
N GLU A 30 -8.31 -12.53 -10.55
CA GLU A 30 -9.73 -12.86 -10.68
C GLU A 30 -10.20 -12.82 -12.15
N PHE A 31 -9.77 -11.81 -12.93
CA PHE A 31 -10.20 -11.66 -14.32
C PHE A 31 -9.07 -11.31 -15.31
N CYS A 32 -7.86 -11.01 -14.85
CA CYS A 32 -6.74 -10.70 -15.74
C CYS A 32 -5.86 -11.92 -15.99
N ASN A 33 -5.77 -12.36 -17.25
CA ASN A 33 -4.92 -13.48 -17.67
C ASN A 33 -3.41 -13.27 -17.44
N TRP A 34 -2.98 -12.02 -17.19
CA TRP A 34 -1.58 -11.66 -16.95
C TRP A 34 -1.25 -11.47 -15.47
N ALA A 35 -2.26 -11.40 -14.60
CA ALA A 35 -2.04 -11.16 -13.20
C ALA A 35 -1.44 -12.40 -12.53
N LEU A 36 -0.43 -12.17 -11.69
CA LEU A 36 0.23 -13.21 -10.91
C LEU A 36 -0.42 -13.37 -9.53
N THR A 37 -1.20 -12.39 -9.11
CA THR A 37 -1.78 -12.29 -7.77
C THR A 37 -3.14 -11.61 -7.82
N GLU A 38 -3.97 -11.85 -6.81
CA GLU A 38 -5.23 -11.14 -6.62
C GLU A 38 -4.95 -9.67 -6.22
N THR A 39 -5.82 -8.72 -6.54
CA THR A 39 -5.62 -7.32 -6.11
C THR A 39 -6.84 -6.64 -5.50
N LYS A 40 -8.05 -6.95 -5.96
CA LYS A 40 -9.28 -6.26 -5.53
C LYS A 40 -9.71 -6.67 -4.13
N ARG A 41 -9.71 -7.97 -3.84
CA ARG A 41 -10.01 -8.46 -2.49
C ARG A 41 -8.90 -8.05 -1.52
N LEU A 42 -7.64 -8.18 -1.92
CA LEU A 42 -6.52 -7.76 -1.08
C LEU A 42 -6.61 -6.28 -0.68
N VAL A 43 -6.87 -5.35 -1.62
CA VAL A 43 -6.92 -3.92 -1.27
C VAL A 43 -8.06 -3.61 -0.30
N CYS A 44 -9.23 -4.24 -0.48
CA CYS A 44 -10.35 -4.07 0.45
C CYS A 44 -10.00 -4.57 1.86
N GLU A 45 -9.41 -5.77 1.96
CA GLU A 45 -8.98 -6.34 3.25
C GLU A 45 -7.90 -5.48 3.93
N LEU A 46 -6.95 -4.95 3.16
CA LEU A 46 -5.88 -4.08 3.65
C LEU A 46 -6.44 -2.76 4.19
N VAL A 47 -7.22 -2.05 3.38
CA VAL A 47 -7.77 -0.74 3.76
C VAL A 47 -8.66 -0.86 5.01
N GLN A 48 -9.58 -1.82 5.04
CA GLN A 48 -10.47 -2.05 6.18
C GLN A 48 -9.71 -2.39 7.47
N HIS A 49 -8.57 -3.07 7.35
CA HIS A 49 -7.72 -3.40 8.50
C HIS A 49 -6.94 -2.18 8.99
N LEU A 50 -6.31 -1.44 8.08
CA LEU A 50 -5.45 -0.30 8.41
C LEU A 50 -6.27 0.87 8.98
N GLU A 51 -7.41 1.20 8.39
CA GLU A 51 -8.27 2.30 8.87
C GLU A 51 -8.83 2.06 10.29
N LYS A 52 -8.90 0.80 10.76
CA LYS A 52 -9.28 0.47 12.15
C LYS A 52 -8.16 0.68 13.16
N ILE A 53 -6.93 0.73 12.68
CA ILE A 53 -5.73 0.60 13.52
C ILE A 53 -4.92 1.88 13.55
N VAL A 54 -4.89 2.62 12.43
CA VAL A 54 -4.17 3.89 12.32
C VAL A 54 -5.13 5.00 11.95
N THR A 55 -4.88 6.17 12.54
CA THR A 55 -5.50 7.43 12.11
C THR A 55 -4.40 8.25 11.46
N LEU A 56 -4.65 8.69 10.23
CA LEU A 56 -3.75 9.53 9.46
C LEU A 56 -4.31 10.95 9.40
N ASP A 57 -3.41 11.91 9.46
CA ASP A 57 -3.65 13.35 9.31
C ASP A 57 -3.10 13.89 7.97
N ASP A 58 -2.56 13.00 7.14
CA ASP A 58 -2.08 13.26 5.79
C ASP A 58 -2.54 12.18 4.80
N THR A 59 -2.35 12.43 3.51
CA THR A 59 -2.77 11.52 2.44
C THR A 59 -1.72 10.45 2.19
N VAL A 60 -2.10 9.17 2.35
CA VAL A 60 -1.27 8.01 1.99
C VAL A 60 -1.97 7.17 0.92
N ARG A 61 -1.34 7.05 -0.26
CA ARG A 61 -1.87 6.31 -1.41
C ARG A 61 -1.36 4.88 -1.45
N ILE A 62 -2.28 3.92 -1.56
CA ILE A 62 -1.98 2.49 -1.63
C ILE A 62 -2.30 1.99 -3.04
N HIS A 63 -1.28 1.59 -3.80
CA HIS A 63 -1.40 1.23 -5.21
C HIS A 63 -0.97 -0.22 -5.44
N ILE A 64 -1.86 -1.07 -5.98
CA ILE A 64 -1.63 -2.50 -6.15
C ILE A 64 -1.70 -2.90 -7.63
N SER A 65 -0.61 -3.46 -8.14
CA SER A 65 -0.56 -4.13 -9.44
C SER A 65 -0.33 -5.62 -9.25
N GLY A 66 -1.19 -6.47 -9.83
CA GLY A 66 -1.09 -7.92 -9.70
C GLY A 66 0.06 -8.56 -10.49
N CYS A 67 0.76 -7.79 -11.32
CA CYS A 67 1.94 -8.19 -12.08
C CYS A 67 2.84 -6.97 -12.39
N PRO A 68 4.05 -7.17 -12.95
CA PRO A 68 5.01 -6.09 -13.23
C PRO A 68 4.55 -5.03 -14.25
N ASN A 69 3.45 -5.26 -14.98
CA ASN A 69 2.97 -4.32 -16.02
C ASN A 69 2.50 -2.97 -15.45
N GLY A 70 2.25 -2.87 -14.14
CA GLY A 70 2.01 -1.56 -13.53
C GLY A 70 0.62 -0.95 -13.75
N CYS A 71 -0.41 -1.73 -14.14
CA CYS A 71 -1.76 -1.19 -14.38
C CYS A 71 -2.40 -0.50 -13.14
N GLY A 72 -2.04 -0.92 -11.92
CA GLY A 72 -2.43 -0.24 -10.68
C GLY A 72 -1.43 0.83 -10.22
N GLN A 73 -0.43 1.16 -11.05
CA GLN A 73 0.50 2.27 -10.84
C GLN A 73 1.30 2.21 -9.52
N HIS A 74 1.71 1.00 -9.10
CA HIS A 74 2.45 0.78 -7.84
C HIS A 74 3.74 1.61 -7.72
N GLN A 75 4.39 2.00 -8.82
CA GLN A 75 5.61 2.81 -8.77
C GLN A 75 5.38 4.27 -8.35
N ILE A 76 4.12 4.73 -8.34
CA ILE A 76 3.77 6.11 -7.99
C ILE A 76 2.81 6.20 -6.78
N GLY A 77 2.51 5.08 -6.14
CA GLY A 77 1.84 5.09 -4.83
C GLY A 77 2.85 5.39 -3.73
N ASP A 78 2.38 6.01 -2.63
CA ASP A 78 3.21 6.15 -1.42
C ASP A 78 3.60 4.76 -0.90
N ILE A 79 2.64 3.83 -0.95
CA ILE A 79 2.81 2.40 -0.76
C ILE A 79 2.36 1.68 -2.03
N GLY A 80 3.32 1.10 -2.76
CA GLY A 80 3.10 0.28 -3.94
C GLY A 80 3.24 -1.21 -3.65
N LEU A 81 2.36 -2.02 -4.22
CA LEU A 81 2.43 -3.48 -4.17
C LEU A 81 2.50 -4.05 -5.60
N GLN A 82 3.58 -4.77 -5.89
CA GLN A 82 3.76 -5.46 -7.17
C GLN A 82 3.67 -6.98 -6.98
N GLY A 83 2.66 -7.60 -7.59
CA GLY A 83 2.41 -9.03 -7.55
C GLY A 83 3.53 -9.87 -8.15
N ARG A 84 3.81 -10.99 -7.48
CA ARG A 84 4.86 -11.96 -7.80
C ARG A 84 4.39 -13.36 -7.36
N LEU A 85 4.89 -14.39 -8.02
CA LEU A 85 4.83 -15.77 -7.51
C LEU A 85 6.17 -16.15 -6.88
N ILE A 86 6.12 -16.75 -5.69
CA ILE A 86 7.30 -17.31 -5.02
C ILE A 86 7.08 -18.80 -4.76
N THR A 87 8.16 -19.56 -4.61
CA THR A 87 8.07 -20.95 -4.19
C THR A 87 8.22 -21.02 -2.67
N SER A 88 7.23 -21.58 -1.99
CA SER A 88 7.26 -21.86 -0.56
C SER A 88 6.77 -23.28 -0.32
N ASN A 89 7.53 -24.08 0.44
CA ASN A 89 7.21 -25.49 0.72
C ASN A 89 6.89 -26.33 -0.54
N GLY A 90 7.59 -26.07 -1.65
CA GLY A 90 7.39 -26.77 -2.93
C GLY A 90 6.18 -26.32 -3.75
N ALA A 91 5.37 -25.39 -3.26
CA ALA A 91 4.22 -24.83 -3.97
C ALA A 91 4.48 -23.37 -4.40
N LYS A 92 3.87 -22.96 -5.52
CA LYS A 92 3.82 -21.54 -5.91
C LYS A 92 2.76 -20.84 -5.05
N VAL A 93 3.15 -19.76 -4.38
CA VAL A 93 2.25 -18.93 -3.57
C VAL A 93 2.33 -17.48 -4.02
N GLU A 94 1.22 -16.75 -3.83
CA GLU A 94 1.14 -15.32 -4.12
C GLU A 94 1.99 -14.52 -3.13
N ALA A 95 2.71 -13.54 -3.66
CA ALA A 95 3.54 -12.63 -2.89
C ALA A 95 3.61 -11.26 -3.56
N TYR A 96 4.06 -10.26 -2.83
CA TYR A 96 4.21 -8.90 -3.33
C TYR A 96 5.60 -8.37 -3.03
N ASP A 97 6.15 -7.60 -3.96
CA ASP A 97 7.21 -6.65 -3.67
C ASP A 97 6.55 -5.35 -3.19
N ILE A 98 7.05 -4.81 -2.07
CA ILE A 98 6.59 -3.55 -1.49
C ILE A 98 7.51 -2.44 -1.97
N TRP A 99 6.91 -1.41 -2.56
CA TRP A 99 7.57 -0.21 -3.06
C TRP A 99 7.13 0.97 -2.20
N LEU A 100 8.07 1.81 -1.76
CA LEU A 100 7.74 2.94 -0.88
C LEU A 100 8.31 4.27 -1.38
N GLY A 101 7.60 5.35 -1.08
CA GLY A 101 8.13 6.70 -1.11
C GLY A 101 8.05 7.41 -2.45
N ALA A 102 7.03 7.11 -3.27
CA ALA A 102 6.74 7.96 -4.42
C ALA A 102 6.40 9.38 -3.95
N GLN A 103 6.83 10.39 -4.70
CA GLN A 103 6.53 11.79 -4.40
C GLN A 103 6.22 12.55 -5.68
N PHE A 104 5.30 13.51 -5.56
CA PHE A 104 4.90 14.42 -6.62
C PHE A 104 5.25 15.86 -6.23
N GLY A 105 5.19 16.77 -7.19
CA GLY A 105 5.46 18.19 -6.96
C GLY A 105 6.90 18.57 -7.26
N SER A 106 7.52 19.35 -6.37
CA SER A 106 8.80 20.03 -6.61
C SER A 106 10.01 19.10 -6.77
N ASN A 107 9.94 17.87 -6.24
CA ASN A 107 11.00 16.88 -6.31
C ASN A 107 10.43 15.48 -6.62
N PRO A 108 9.92 15.28 -7.84
CA PRO A 108 9.17 14.09 -8.18
C PRO A 108 10.06 12.85 -8.16
N ARG A 109 9.57 11.78 -7.54
CA ARG A 109 10.26 10.50 -7.43
C ARG A 109 9.31 9.33 -7.56
N PHE A 110 9.80 8.27 -8.19
CA PHE A 110 9.16 6.97 -8.10
C PHE A 110 9.41 6.36 -6.73
N ALA A 111 8.47 5.53 -6.28
CA ALA A 111 8.70 4.63 -5.17
C ALA A 111 9.90 3.71 -5.48
N ARG A 112 10.61 3.29 -4.45
CA ARG A 112 11.71 2.32 -4.57
C ARG A 112 11.30 0.98 -3.96
N PRO A 113 11.77 -0.16 -4.50
CA PRO A 113 11.50 -1.46 -3.91
C PRO A 113 12.19 -1.53 -2.55
N THR A 114 11.41 -1.71 -1.49
CA THR A 114 11.88 -1.75 -0.11
C THR A 114 11.92 -3.18 0.42
N ALA A 115 10.83 -3.93 0.24
CA ALA A 115 10.77 -5.35 0.57
C ALA A 115 10.39 -6.17 -0.66
N ARG A 116 10.92 -7.39 -0.77
CA ARG A 116 10.64 -8.29 -1.89
C ARG A 116 10.08 -9.60 -1.39
N LYS A 117 9.28 -10.26 -2.23
CA LYS A 117 8.79 -11.62 -1.97
C LYS A 117 7.99 -11.74 -0.65
N VAL A 118 7.28 -10.70 -0.24
CA VAL A 118 6.45 -10.72 0.96
C VAL A 118 5.22 -11.58 0.67
N PRO A 119 5.01 -12.72 1.35
CA PRO A 119 3.82 -13.55 1.14
C PRO A 119 2.53 -12.75 1.30
N ALA A 120 1.52 -13.04 0.47
CA ALA A 120 0.26 -12.28 0.45
C ALA A 120 -0.41 -12.15 1.83
N ASP A 121 -0.37 -13.22 2.63
CA ASP A 121 -0.92 -13.29 3.98
C ASP A 121 -0.15 -12.44 5.01
N GLN A 122 1.10 -12.07 4.72
CA GLN A 122 1.93 -11.24 5.59
C GLN A 122 1.87 -9.74 5.25
N VAL A 123 1.45 -9.37 4.04
CA VAL A 123 1.42 -7.96 3.58
C VAL A 123 0.66 -7.07 4.55
N LYS A 124 -0.50 -7.54 5.03
CA LYS A 124 -1.34 -6.80 5.97
C LYS A 124 -0.61 -6.40 7.26
N LEU A 125 0.09 -7.34 7.88
CA LEU A 125 0.87 -7.08 9.10
C LEU A 125 2.11 -6.23 8.82
N CYS A 126 2.74 -6.39 7.65
CA CYS A 126 3.87 -5.56 7.24
C CYS A 126 3.46 -4.08 7.15
N LEU A 127 2.35 -3.80 6.44
CA LEU A 127 1.87 -2.43 6.27
C LEU A 127 1.35 -1.82 7.57
N GLU A 128 0.73 -2.62 8.45
CA GLU A 128 0.34 -2.14 9.79
C GLU A 128 1.56 -1.68 10.58
N ARG A 129 2.61 -2.50 10.63
CA ARG A 129 3.85 -2.14 11.34
C ARG A 129 4.50 -0.90 10.76
N LEU A 130 4.53 -0.78 9.44
CA LEU A 130 5.04 0.40 8.74
C LEU A 130 4.27 1.67 9.10
N LEU A 131 2.93 1.65 9.05
CA LEU A 131 2.12 2.83 9.34
C LEU A 131 2.13 3.19 10.83
N ARG A 132 2.21 2.21 11.74
CA ARG A 132 2.46 2.48 13.16
C ARG A 132 3.84 3.12 13.39
N TYR A 133 4.86 2.65 12.69
CA TYR A 133 6.19 3.23 12.77
C TYR A 133 6.20 4.66 12.21
N TYR A 134 5.55 4.89 11.07
CA TYR A 134 5.37 6.22 10.48
C TYR A 134 4.67 7.18 11.46
N THR A 135 3.48 6.84 11.94
CA THR A 135 2.70 7.69 12.85
C THR A 135 3.43 7.99 14.16
N ALA A 136 4.27 7.07 14.66
CA ALA A 136 5.05 7.26 15.88
C ALA A 136 6.34 8.08 15.71
N SER A 137 6.89 8.18 14.49
CA SER A 137 8.23 8.74 14.24
C SER A 137 8.28 9.87 13.20
N LYS A 138 7.14 10.22 12.60
CA LYS A 138 7.07 11.33 11.66
C LYS A 138 7.42 12.65 12.34
N ALA A 139 8.13 13.51 11.61
CA ALA A 139 8.36 14.88 12.07
C ALA A 139 7.07 15.73 11.88
N PRO A 140 6.96 16.89 12.54
CA PRO A 140 5.89 17.83 12.23
C PRO A 140 5.90 18.15 10.72
N ASP A 141 4.70 18.14 10.12
CA ASP A 141 4.47 18.42 8.69
C ASP A 141 5.14 17.45 7.69
N ASP A 142 5.68 16.33 8.15
CA ASP A 142 6.34 15.33 7.31
C ASP A 142 5.32 14.47 6.57
N THR A 143 5.31 14.54 5.23
CA THR A 143 4.53 13.64 4.40
C THR A 143 5.10 12.22 4.47
N PHE A 144 4.29 11.20 4.16
CA PHE A 144 4.80 9.83 4.06
C PHE A 144 6.01 9.68 3.12
N GLY A 145 6.02 10.38 1.98
CA GLY A 145 7.12 10.35 1.03
C GLY A 145 8.43 10.90 1.60
N GLU A 146 8.37 11.98 2.37
CA GLU A 146 9.54 12.57 3.04
C GLU A 146 10.03 11.68 4.18
N PHE A 147 9.10 11.11 4.96
CA PHE A 147 9.41 10.11 5.97
C PHE A 147 10.22 8.94 5.39
N VAL A 148 9.77 8.35 4.28
CA VAL A 148 10.45 7.22 3.63
C VAL A 148 11.87 7.59 3.18
N GLN A 149 12.10 8.85 2.76
CA GLN A 149 13.41 9.31 2.31
C GLN A 149 14.42 9.50 3.43
N ARG A 150 13.96 9.87 4.62
CA ARG A 150 14.82 9.99 5.81
C ARG A 150 15.30 8.63 6.33
N HIS A 151 14.73 7.54 5.82
CA HIS A 151 15.04 6.18 6.25
C HIS A 151 15.78 5.38 5.18
N THR A 152 16.59 4.43 5.61
CA THR A 152 17.22 3.44 4.72
C THR A 152 16.22 2.37 4.32
N THR A 153 16.48 1.69 3.20
CA THR A 153 15.65 0.55 2.77
C THR A 153 15.66 -0.55 3.83
N GLU A 154 16.82 -0.83 4.41
CA GLU A 154 17.00 -1.85 5.44
C GLU A 154 16.23 -1.49 6.71
N GLY A 155 16.24 -0.21 7.10
CA GLY A 155 15.49 0.27 8.27
C GLY A 155 13.97 0.14 8.08
N LEU A 156 13.48 0.47 6.89
CA LEU A 156 12.05 0.32 6.56
C LEU A 156 11.61 -1.14 6.47
N SER A 157 12.44 -2.01 5.88
CA SER A 157 12.19 -3.45 5.84
C SER A 157 12.18 -4.05 7.25
N ALA A 158 13.14 -3.67 8.10
CA ALA A 158 13.16 -4.07 9.49
C ALA A 158 11.91 -3.58 10.25
N ALA A 159 11.45 -2.35 10.01
CA ALA A 159 10.21 -1.83 10.59
C ALA A 159 8.97 -2.63 10.17
N MET A 160 8.91 -3.09 8.92
CA MET A 160 7.89 -4.02 8.44
C MET A 160 8.04 -5.44 9.01
N GLY A 161 9.20 -5.77 9.59
CA GLY A 161 9.55 -7.08 10.11
C GLY A 161 9.84 -8.09 9.00
N VAL A 162 10.41 -7.62 7.90
CA VAL A 162 10.85 -8.43 6.74
C VAL A 162 12.33 -8.16 6.46
N SER A 163 13.07 -9.21 6.08
CA SER A 163 14.51 -9.17 5.81
C SER A 163 14.81 -9.25 4.32
#